data_AF-A0A7S0U0G9-F1
#
_entry.id   AF-A0A7S0U0G9-F1
#
_cell.length_a   1.000
_cell.length_b   1.000
_cell.length_c   1.000
_cell.angle_alpha   90.00
_cell.angle_beta   90.00
_cell.angle_gamma   90.00
#
_symmetry.space_group_name_H-M   'P 1'
#
loop_
_entity.id
_entity.type
_entity.pdbx_description
1 polymer ?
#
loop_
_entity_poly.entity_id
_entity_poly.type
_entity_poly.pdbx_seq_one_letter_code
_entity_poly.pdbx_strand_id
1 'polypeptide(L)'
;ALVTYVPEDAVVIPDPDIADTARTQQRRGRFSSLAPRSTSNTPTLNPVSEAAAEMQELVDRKNITGFKVTGAKAYENGRTTYSCRNDGVRQCLSNPAETHTSNNPYLQLEPDGTVLHFCHASTCTAHNPFRIGRLALGEVH
;
A
#
# COMPACT_ATOMS: atom_id res chain seq x y z
N ALA A 1 -2.69 52.78 -32.18
CA ALA A 1 -3.21 52.92 -30.81
C ALA A 1 -3.48 51.53 -30.27
N LEU A 2 -2.68 51.07 -29.29
CA LEU A 2 -2.93 49.83 -28.55
C LEU A 2 -3.94 50.17 -27.44
N VAL A 3 -5.11 49.53 -27.46
CA VAL A 3 -6.10 49.64 -26.38
C VAL A 3 -6.21 48.27 -25.73
N THR A 4 -5.51 48.11 -24.61
CA THR A 4 -5.72 47.04 -23.63
C THR A 4 -6.90 47.43 -22.75
N TYR A 5 -7.99 46.67 -22.81
CA TYR A 5 -9.12 46.84 -21.90
C TYR A 5 -9.80 45.49 -21.61
N VAL A 6 -9.72 45.00 -20.37
CA VAL A 6 -10.76 44.17 -19.73
C VAL A 6 -10.83 44.56 -18.24
N PRO A 7 -12.04 44.87 -17.72
CA PRO A 7 -12.27 45.56 -16.44
C PRO A 7 -12.26 44.70 -15.17
N GLU A 8 -12.22 45.43 -14.06
CA GLU A 8 -12.09 45.07 -12.65
C GLU A 8 -13.39 44.56 -12.00
N ASP A 9 -13.71 43.26 -12.12
CA ASP A 9 -14.76 42.66 -11.29
C ASP A 9 -14.27 41.36 -10.65
N ALA A 10 -13.72 41.53 -9.45
CA ALA A 10 -13.30 40.48 -8.54
C ALA A 10 -14.52 39.71 -8.02
N VAL A 11 -14.57 38.40 -8.25
CA VAL A 11 -15.53 37.53 -7.57
C VAL A 11 -14.90 37.01 -6.27
N VAL A 12 -15.40 37.56 -5.18
CA VAL A 12 -15.10 37.17 -3.79
C VAL A 12 -15.68 35.78 -3.52
N ILE A 13 -14.86 34.91 -2.93
CA ILE A 13 -15.23 33.56 -2.46
C ILE A 13 -15.93 33.68 -1.10
N PRO A 14 -17.12 33.08 -0.90
CA PRO A 14 -17.64 32.79 0.42
C PRO A 14 -17.53 31.29 0.76
N ASP A 15 -16.95 31.01 1.93
CA ASP A 15 -17.11 29.82 2.78
C ASP A 15 -17.39 30.37 4.19
N PRO A 16 -18.02 29.69 5.19
CA PRO A 16 -18.57 28.33 5.32
C PRO A 16 -20.06 28.33 5.80
N ASP A 17 -20.70 27.16 5.99
CA ASP A 17 -21.36 26.85 7.28
C ASP A 17 -21.57 25.34 7.52
N ILE A 18 -21.37 24.93 8.78
CA ILE A 18 -21.45 23.58 9.33
C ILE A 18 -22.77 23.44 10.09
N ALA A 19 -23.62 22.47 9.74
CA ALA A 19 -24.60 21.75 10.58
C ALA A 19 -25.55 20.96 9.63
N ASP A 20 -26.21 19.84 9.92
CA ASP A 20 -26.53 19.15 11.16
C ASP A 20 -26.84 17.67 10.83
N THR A 21 -26.72 16.87 11.87
CA THR A 21 -27.03 15.46 12.09
C THR A 21 -28.38 14.87 11.61
N ALA A 22 -28.36 13.52 11.51
CA ALA A 22 -29.41 12.50 11.77
C ALA A 22 -29.70 11.58 10.55
N ARG A 23 -29.14 10.38 10.44
CA ARG A 23 -29.35 9.13 11.23
C ARG A 23 -30.80 8.61 11.19
N THR A 24 -31.13 7.86 10.15
CA THR A 24 -32.30 6.98 10.13
C THR A 24 -31.86 5.55 10.41
N GLN A 25 -31.85 5.17 11.70
CA GLN A 25 -31.93 3.78 12.14
C GLN A 25 -33.37 3.46 12.54
N GLN A 26 -33.97 2.50 11.84
CA GLN A 26 -35.06 1.65 12.33
C GLN A 26 -34.68 0.22 11.89
N ARG A 27 -34.75 -0.84 12.69
CA ARG A 27 -35.62 -1.12 13.84
C ARG A 27 -35.00 -2.22 14.73
N ARG A 28 -35.36 -2.11 16.00
CA ARG A 28 -35.08 -2.95 17.18
C ARG A 28 -35.26 -4.46 16.98
N GLY A 29 -34.31 -5.22 17.54
CA GLY A 29 -34.55 -6.44 18.29
C GLY A 29 -33.93 -6.29 19.69
N ARG A 30 -34.77 -6.32 20.73
CA ARG A 30 -34.40 -6.31 22.16
C ARG A 30 -33.75 -7.65 22.53
N PHE A 31 -32.75 -7.65 23.41
CA PHE A 31 -32.82 -8.29 24.74
C PHE A 31 -31.69 -7.74 25.64
N SER A 32 -32.06 -7.37 26.86
CA SER A 32 -31.18 -6.84 27.91
C SER A 32 -30.32 -7.94 28.52
N SER A 33 -29.09 -7.61 28.95
CA SER A 33 -28.48 -8.13 30.18
C SER A 33 -27.25 -7.29 30.56
N LEU A 34 -27.13 -7.02 31.86
CA LEU A 34 -26.11 -6.21 32.52
C LEU A 34 -24.72 -6.87 32.54
N ALA A 35 -23.70 -6.02 32.48
CA ALA A 35 -22.52 -5.94 33.38
C ALA A 35 -21.18 -5.76 32.64
N PRO A 36 -20.25 -4.98 33.21
CA PRO A 36 -19.10 -4.43 32.51
C PRO A 36 -17.88 -5.34 32.63
N ARG A 37 -17.01 -5.33 31.62
CA ARG A 37 -15.60 -5.71 31.80
C ARG A 37 -14.74 -5.08 30.71
N SER A 38 -13.87 -4.18 31.15
CA SER A 38 -12.67 -3.82 30.41
C SER A 38 -11.97 -5.08 29.96
N THR A 39 -11.85 -5.24 28.65
CA THR A 39 -10.77 -6.00 28.05
C THR A 39 -10.18 -5.12 27.00
N SER A 40 -8.94 -4.74 27.27
CA SER A 40 -8.01 -4.06 26.40
C SER A 40 -8.23 -4.48 24.95
N ASN A 41 -8.47 -3.50 24.07
CA ASN A 41 -8.33 -3.69 22.64
C ASN A 41 -6.82 -3.89 22.37
N THR A 42 -6.31 -5.10 22.56
CA THR A 42 -5.14 -5.52 21.80
C THR A 42 -5.60 -5.66 20.36
N PRO A 43 -5.09 -4.82 19.42
CA PRO A 43 -5.35 -5.06 18.02
C PRO A 43 -4.75 -6.42 17.70
N THR A 44 -5.59 -7.38 17.32
CA THR A 44 -5.14 -8.59 16.66
C THR A 44 -4.50 -8.13 15.35
N LEU A 45 -3.18 -7.96 15.36
CA LEU A 45 -2.40 -7.68 14.15
C LEU A 45 -2.64 -8.85 13.20
N ASN A 46 -3.22 -8.56 12.05
CA ASN A 46 -3.42 -9.58 11.03
C ASN A 46 -2.03 -10.05 10.57
N PRO A 47 -1.74 -11.37 10.54
CA PRO A 47 -0.41 -11.87 10.15
C PRO A 47 0.01 -11.46 8.74
N VAL A 48 -0.96 -11.17 7.87
CA VAL A 48 -0.76 -10.61 6.53
C VAL A 48 -0.18 -9.18 6.58
N SER A 49 -0.51 -8.41 7.61
CA SER A 49 -0.01 -7.05 7.84
C SER A 49 1.40 -7.07 8.40
N GLU A 50 1.75 -8.04 9.24
CA GLU A 50 3.11 -8.20 9.79
C GLU A 50 4.10 -8.61 8.70
N ALA A 51 3.76 -9.63 7.90
CA ALA A 51 4.60 -10.06 6.78
C ALA A 51 4.87 -8.92 5.77
N ALA A 52 3.86 -8.10 5.48
CA ALA A 52 4.01 -6.94 4.60
C ALA A 52 4.95 -5.88 5.20
N ALA A 53 4.89 -5.66 6.52
CA ALA A 53 5.76 -4.73 7.23
C ALA A 53 7.22 -5.20 7.24
N GLU A 54 7.49 -6.48 7.52
CA GLU A 54 8.84 -7.05 7.47
C GLU A 54 9.44 -6.95 6.05
N MET A 55 8.62 -7.20 5.03
CA MET A 55 9.06 -7.05 3.65
C MET A 55 9.34 -5.57 3.31
N GLN A 56 8.54 -4.63 3.81
CA GLN A 56 8.82 -3.20 3.67
C GLN A 56 10.14 -2.83 4.34
N GLU A 57 10.43 -3.33 5.54
CA GLU A 57 11.69 -3.08 6.24
C GLU A 57 12.90 -3.60 5.44
N LEU A 58 12.78 -4.76 4.80
CA LEU A 58 13.82 -5.28 3.91
C LEU A 58 14.08 -4.34 2.72
N VAL A 59 13.01 -3.86 2.07
CA VAL A 59 13.08 -2.92 0.95
C VAL A 59 13.78 -1.62 1.39
N ASP A 60 13.39 -1.08 2.54
CA ASP A 60 13.95 0.13 3.12
C ASP A 60 15.43 -0.05 3.47
N ARG A 61 15.79 -1.17 4.11
CA ARG A 61 17.19 -1.51 4.45
C ARG A 61 18.08 -1.66 3.22
N LYS A 62 17.50 -2.05 2.08
CA LYS A 62 18.18 -2.13 0.78
C LYS A 62 18.23 -0.80 0.05
N ASN A 63 17.70 0.27 0.63
CA ASN A 63 17.57 1.59 0.00
C ASN A 63 16.82 1.54 -1.35
N ILE A 64 15.86 0.63 -1.46
CA ILE A 64 15.01 0.52 -2.66
C ILE A 64 13.83 1.47 -2.48
N THR A 65 13.68 2.43 -3.40
CA THR A 65 12.67 3.48 -3.32
C THR A 65 11.68 3.42 -4.49
N GLY A 66 10.58 4.16 -4.36
CA GLY A 66 9.62 4.39 -5.45
C GLY A 66 8.48 3.38 -5.55
N PHE A 67 8.40 2.44 -4.60
CA PHE A 67 7.21 1.66 -4.32
C PHE A 67 7.12 1.31 -2.83
N LYS A 68 5.93 0.97 -2.38
CA LYS A 68 5.63 0.52 -1.01
C LYS A 68 4.89 -0.80 -1.03
N VAL A 69 5.19 -1.69 -0.10
CA VAL A 69 4.49 -2.95 0.11
C VAL A 69 3.15 -2.67 0.77
N THR A 70 2.06 -3.20 0.21
CA THR A 70 0.70 -2.91 0.70
C THR A 70 -0.05 -4.15 1.19
N GLY A 71 0.47 -5.35 0.92
CA GLY A 71 -0.16 -6.58 1.38
C GLY A 71 0.63 -7.81 0.99
N ALA A 72 0.27 -8.95 1.57
CA ALA A 72 0.90 -10.23 1.34
C ALA A 72 -0.15 -11.31 1.05
N LYS A 73 0.21 -12.29 0.23
CA LYS A 73 -0.58 -13.49 -0.03
C LYS A 73 0.33 -14.71 -0.02
N ALA A 74 0.18 -15.56 0.99
CA ALA A 74 0.85 -16.85 1.06
C ALA A 74 0.13 -17.89 0.19
N TYR A 75 0.90 -18.80 -0.40
CA TYR A 75 0.44 -19.91 -1.23
C TYR A 75 0.84 -21.23 -0.61
N GLU A 76 0.10 -22.30 -0.91
CA GLU A 76 0.33 -23.64 -0.37
C GLU A 76 1.70 -24.23 -0.77
N ASN A 77 2.31 -23.73 -1.84
CA ASN A 77 3.65 -24.12 -2.29
C ASN A 77 4.79 -23.45 -1.50
N GLY A 78 4.49 -22.75 -0.40
CA GLY A 78 5.47 -22.05 0.43
C GLY A 78 5.92 -20.70 -0.12
N ARG A 79 5.40 -20.26 -1.26
CA ARG A 79 5.67 -18.91 -1.78
C ARG A 79 4.76 -17.88 -1.13
N THR A 80 5.27 -16.66 -0.99
CA THR A 80 4.45 -15.50 -0.61
C THR A 80 4.63 -14.40 -1.64
N THR A 81 3.54 -13.89 -2.19
CA THR A 81 3.59 -12.69 -3.04
C THR A 81 3.21 -11.46 -2.24
N TYR A 82 3.90 -10.36 -2.51
CA TYR A 82 3.67 -9.08 -1.86
C TYR A 82 3.25 -8.06 -2.90
N SER A 83 2.01 -7.60 -2.78
CA SER A 83 1.50 -6.53 -3.62
C SER A 83 2.20 -5.23 -3.25
N CYS A 84 2.69 -4.51 -4.26
CA CYS A 84 3.26 -3.19 -4.05
C CYS A 84 2.41 -2.12 -4.73
N ARG A 85 2.51 -0.90 -4.22
CA ARG A 85 1.97 0.30 -4.84
C ARG A 85 3.12 1.22 -5.24
N ASN A 86 3.10 1.74 -6.47
CA ASN A 86 4.04 2.78 -6.86
C ASN A 86 3.89 4.02 -5.99
N ASP A 87 5.03 4.61 -5.64
CA ASP A 87 5.12 5.85 -4.89
C ASP A 87 5.92 6.87 -5.72
N GLY A 88 5.24 7.44 -6.73
CA GLY A 88 5.84 8.37 -7.69
C GLY A 88 6.55 7.70 -8.87
N VAL A 89 7.58 8.39 -9.38
CA VAL A 89 8.45 7.89 -10.45
C VAL A 89 9.49 6.95 -9.85
N ARG A 90 9.64 5.76 -10.42
CA ARG A 90 10.68 4.80 -10.00
C ARG A 90 11.45 4.25 -11.20
N GLN A 91 12.74 4.03 -11.00
CA GLN A 91 13.54 3.23 -11.93
C GLN A 91 13.19 1.75 -11.75
N CYS A 92 13.02 1.02 -12.85
CA CYS A 92 12.69 -0.40 -12.76
C CYS A 92 13.91 -1.22 -12.34
N LEU A 93 13.76 -2.05 -11.30
CA LEU A 93 14.86 -2.90 -10.85
C LEU A 93 15.15 -4.06 -11.83
N SER A 94 14.11 -4.55 -12.53
CA SER A 94 14.25 -5.60 -13.53
C SER A 94 14.81 -5.10 -14.86
N ASN A 95 14.57 -3.83 -15.20
CA ASN A 95 15.12 -3.17 -16.38
C ASN A 95 15.54 -1.73 -16.04
N PRO A 96 16.82 -1.50 -15.66
CA PRO A 96 17.29 -0.17 -15.24
C PRO A 96 17.17 0.92 -16.32
N ALA A 97 16.99 0.57 -17.59
CA ALA A 97 16.78 1.55 -18.67
C ALA A 97 15.37 2.16 -18.65
N GLU A 98 14.44 1.59 -17.88
CA GLU A 98 13.04 1.99 -17.85
C GLU A 98 12.67 2.70 -16.53
N THR A 99 11.79 3.69 -16.64
CA THR A 99 11.14 4.35 -15.49
C THR A 99 9.64 4.19 -15.56
N HIS A 100 9.00 4.01 -14.41
CA HIS A 100 7.57 3.75 -14.32
C HIS A 100 6.90 4.70 -13.32
N THR A 101 5.72 5.19 -13.68
CA THR A 101 4.89 6.10 -12.86
C THR A 101 3.56 5.49 -12.44
N SER A 102 3.03 4.55 -13.22
CA SER A 102 1.66 4.02 -13.03
C SER A 102 1.59 2.51 -12.78
N ASN A 103 2.67 1.76 -13.03
CA ASN A 103 2.65 0.31 -12.92
C ASN A 103 3.16 -0.19 -11.55
N ASN A 104 2.29 -0.89 -10.84
CA ASN A 104 2.59 -1.52 -9.56
C ASN A 104 3.50 -2.76 -9.76
N PRO A 105 4.69 -2.81 -9.16
CA PRO A 105 5.45 -4.05 -9.09
C PRO A 105 4.84 -5.02 -8.06
N TYR A 106 5.35 -6.23 -8.02
CA TYR A 106 5.12 -7.14 -6.90
C TYR A 106 6.44 -7.80 -6.50
N LEU A 107 6.52 -8.23 -5.24
CA LEU A 107 7.63 -9.03 -4.75
C LEU A 107 7.17 -10.48 -4.56
N GLN A 108 8.10 -11.41 -4.66
CA GLN A 108 7.86 -12.82 -4.38
C GLN A 108 8.95 -13.32 -3.45
N LEU A 109 8.53 -13.89 -2.32
CA LEU A 109 9.37 -14.65 -1.43
C LEU A 109 9.27 -16.13 -1.83
N GLU A 110 10.41 -16.68 -2.25
CA GLU A 110 10.58 -18.09 -2.52
C GLU A 110 10.73 -18.89 -1.21
N PRO A 111 10.46 -20.22 -1.22
CA PRO A 111 10.58 -21.06 -0.03
C PRO A 111 12.00 -21.12 0.55
N ASP A 112 13.02 -20.81 -0.24
CA ASP A 112 14.42 -20.73 0.19
C ASP A 112 14.79 -19.38 0.84
N GLY A 113 13.78 -18.54 1.09
CA GLY A 113 13.93 -17.19 1.63
C GLY A 113 14.32 -16.14 0.59
N THR A 114 14.52 -16.49 -0.68
CA THR A 114 14.93 -15.52 -1.72
C THR A 114 13.78 -14.55 -2.05
N VAL A 115 14.09 -13.26 -2.07
CA VAL A 115 13.14 -12.19 -2.43
C VAL A 115 13.43 -11.70 -3.85
N LEU A 116 12.42 -11.80 -4.69
CA LEU A 116 12.44 -11.42 -6.10
C LEU A 116 11.51 -10.25 -6.36
N HIS A 117 11.95 -9.30 -7.17
CA HIS A 117 11.15 -8.20 -7.69
C HIS A 117 10.70 -8.51 -9.12
N PHE A 118 9.41 -8.31 -9.36
CA PHE A 118 8.79 -8.42 -10.67
C PHE A 118 8.11 -7.11 -11.06
N CYS A 119 8.22 -6.76 -12.34
CA CYS A 119 7.50 -5.63 -12.92
C CYS A 119 6.48 -6.13 -13.94
N HIS A 120 5.24 -5.67 -13.85
CA HIS A 120 4.18 -6.02 -14.81
C HIS A 120 4.26 -5.28 -16.15
N ALA A 121 5.22 -4.37 -16.34
CA ALA A 121 5.29 -3.57 -17.56
C ALA A 121 5.66 -4.50 -18.71
N SER A 122 4.98 -4.39 -19.85
CA SER A 122 5.26 -5.24 -21.02
C SER A 122 6.69 -5.10 -21.52
N THR A 123 7.32 -3.93 -21.33
CA THR A 123 8.74 -3.69 -21.64
C THR A 123 9.70 -4.37 -20.66
N CYS A 124 9.20 -4.87 -19.52
CA CYS A 124 9.98 -5.50 -18.46
C CYS A 124 9.71 -7.01 -18.30
N THR A 125 8.62 -7.54 -18.88
CA THR A 125 8.24 -8.96 -18.70
C THR A 125 9.25 -9.95 -19.31
N ALA A 126 10.01 -9.53 -20.31
CA ALA A 126 11.08 -10.34 -20.90
C ALA A 126 12.36 -10.36 -20.05
N HIS A 127 12.46 -9.47 -19.04
CA HIS A 127 13.62 -9.41 -18.16
C HIS A 127 13.44 -10.37 -16.99
N ASN A 128 14.57 -10.95 -16.55
CA ASN A 128 14.58 -11.76 -15.35
C ASN A 128 14.16 -10.93 -14.13
N PRO A 129 13.49 -11.55 -13.14
CA PRO A 129 13.19 -10.87 -11.89
C PRO A 129 14.48 -10.41 -11.21
N PHE A 130 14.43 -9.23 -10.60
CA PHE A 130 15.58 -8.70 -9.87
C PHE A 130 15.63 -9.32 -8.48
N ARG A 131 16.80 -9.86 -8.09
CA ARG A 131 16.99 -10.44 -6.76
C ARG A 131 17.31 -9.35 -5.75
N ILE A 132 16.38 -9.06 -4.85
CA ILE A 132 16.57 -8.06 -3.78
C ILE A 132 17.48 -8.60 -2.68
N GLY A 133 17.29 -9.87 -2.29
CA GLY A 133 18.05 -10.47 -1.19
C GLY A 133 17.40 -11.74 -0.65
N ARG A 134 17.59 -11.96 0.65
CA ARG A 134 16.94 -13.04 1.40
C ARG A 134 16.25 -12.49 2.64
N LEU A 135 15.06 -13.00 2.93
CA LEU A 135 14.37 -12.83 4.20
C LEU A 135 14.54 -14.15 4.97
N ALA A 136 15.07 -14.08 6.19
CA ALA A 136 15.17 -15.26 7.03
C ALA A 136 13.75 -15.67 7.43
N LEU A 137 13.27 -16.77 6.86
CA LEU A 137 12.06 -17.43 7.35
C LEU A 137 12.44 -18.00 8.71
N GLY A 138 11.96 -17.37 9.79
CA GLY A 138 12.38 -17.69 11.15
C GLY A 138 12.43 -19.20 11.38
N GLU A 139 13.63 -19.71 11.70
CA GLU A 139 13.76 -21.03 12.29
C GLU A 139 13.08 -20.92 13.66
N VAL A 140 11.91 -21.54 13.79
CA VAL A 140 11.29 -21.81 15.09
C VAL A 140 12.22 -22.80 15.79
N HIS A 141 13.13 -22.27 16.62
CA HIS A 141 13.94 -23.05 17.55
C HIS A 141 13.08 -23.53 18.73
#